data_AF-X1M915-F1
#
_entry.id   AF-X1M915-F1
#
_cell.length_a   1.000
_cell.length_b   1.000
_cell.length_c   1.000
_cell.angle_alpha   90.00
_cell.angle_beta   90.00
_cell.angle_gamma   90.00
#
_symmetry.space_group_name_H-M   'P 1'
#
loop_
_entity.id
_entity.type
_entity.pdbx_description
1 polymer ?
#
loop_
_entity_poly.entity_id
_entity_poly.type
_entity_poly.pdbx_seq_one_letter_code
_entity_poly.pdbx_strand_id
1 'polypeptide(L)'
;DRWLIFFLKGIIETANKSKNTFEKVIELRMQYENKIRTLGRRAQLGQKLLILLFSYPIIDTGSVAAKLNIVFNTAKSLLNEFEKLKIIKVFSFQKTKKKQFILWDYFNLYKT
;
A
#
# COMPACT_ATOMS: atom_id res chain seq x y z
N ASP A 1 43.63 1.52 6.81
CA ASP A 1 42.46 0.61 6.81
C ASP A 1 41.48 0.87 5.69
N ARG A 2 41.47 -0.02 4.68
CA ARG A 2 40.52 0.03 3.54
C ARG A 2 39.08 -0.36 3.94
N TRP A 3 38.95 -1.10 5.03
CA TRP A 3 37.66 -1.60 5.52
C TRP A 3 36.75 -0.46 6.02
N LEU A 4 37.30 0.53 6.72
CA LEU A 4 36.53 1.68 7.22
C LEU A 4 35.93 2.50 6.05
N ILE A 5 36.72 2.73 4.99
CA ILE A 5 36.25 3.43 3.79
C ILE A 5 35.15 2.64 3.08
N PHE A 6 35.28 1.30 2.98
CA PHE A 6 34.25 0.44 2.42
C PHE A 6 32.95 0.49 3.24
N PHE A 7 33.05 0.41 4.57
CA PHE A 7 31.90 0.48 5.47
C PHE A 7 31.14 1.81 5.35
N LEU A 8 31.87 2.94 5.38
CA LEU A 8 31.27 4.27 5.24
C LEU A 8 30.58 4.44 3.87
N LYS A 9 31.16 3.90 2.79
CA LYS A 9 30.52 3.88 1.48
C LYS A 9 29.20 3.09 1.49
N GLY A 10 29.19 1.92 2.13
CA GLY A 10 27.97 1.13 2.29
C GLY A 10 26.87 1.84 3.09
N ILE A 11 27.23 2.60 4.13
CA ILE A 11 26.29 3.45 4.87
C ILE A 11 25.71 4.54 3.95
N ILE A 12 26.56 5.26 3.22
CA ILE A 12 26.13 6.33 2.31
C ILE A 12 25.19 5.77 1.24
N GLU A 13 25.53 4.64 0.64
CA GLU A 13 24.69 3.99 -0.37
C GLU A 13 23.33 3.56 0.19
N THR A 14 23.32 2.92 1.36
CA THR A 14 22.08 2.47 2.01
C THR A 14 21.19 3.65 2.39
N ALA A 15 21.76 4.71 2.97
CA ALA A 15 21.03 5.92 3.33
C ALA A 15 20.42 6.61 2.11
N ASN A 16 21.16 6.70 1.00
CA ASN A 16 20.66 7.25 -0.25
C ASN A 16 19.55 6.38 -0.86
N LYS A 17 19.70 5.04 -0.85
CA LYS A 17 18.65 4.12 -1.34
C LYS A 17 17.38 4.28 -0.49
N SER A 18 17.49 4.30 0.83
CA SER A 18 16.36 4.50 1.74
C SER A 18 15.68 5.85 1.51
N LYS A 19 16.43 6.95 1.40
CA LYS A 19 15.89 8.29 1.12
C LYS A 19 15.07 8.30 -0.17
N ASN A 20 15.62 7.78 -1.26
CA ASN A 20 14.94 7.73 -2.55
C ASN A 20 13.66 6.88 -2.50
N THR A 21 13.67 5.76 -1.76
CA THR A 21 12.45 4.96 -1.58
C THR A 21 11.40 5.71 -0.78
N PHE A 22 11.78 6.41 0.30
CA PHE A 22 10.83 7.20 1.09
C PHE A 22 10.20 8.35 0.30
N GLU A 23 10.97 9.06 -0.52
CA GLU A 23 10.45 10.10 -1.41
C GLU A 23 9.38 9.55 -2.36
N LYS A 24 9.63 8.38 -2.98
CA LYS A 24 8.65 7.69 -3.84
C LYS A 24 7.40 7.25 -3.07
N VAL A 25 7.53 6.80 -1.83
CA VAL A 25 6.38 6.42 -0.98
C VAL A 25 5.52 7.64 -0.67
N ILE A 26 6.13 8.79 -0.36
CA ILE A 26 5.41 10.04 -0.11
C ILE A 26 4.64 10.49 -1.36
N GLU A 27 5.29 10.47 -2.52
CA GLU A 27 4.66 10.80 -3.79
C GLU A 27 3.47 9.88 -4.10
N LEU A 28 3.67 8.56 -3.95
CA LEU A 28 2.63 7.57 -4.20
C LEU A 28 1.43 7.76 -3.25
N ARG A 29 1.70 8.06 -1.98
CA ARG A 29 0.65 8.37 -1.00
C ARG A 29 -0.18 9.58 -1.43
N MET A 30 0.45 10.67 -1.87
CA MET A 30 -0.26 11.86 -2.34
C MET A 30 -1.14 11.55 -3.55
N GLN A 31 -0.65 10.74 -4.50
CA GLN A 31 -1.44 10.30 -5.65
C GLN A 31 -2.68 9.49 -5.23
N TYR A 32 -2.54 8.58 -4.26
CA TYR A 32 -3.66 7.82 -3.72
C TYR A 32 -4.65 8.68 -2.96
N GLU A 33 -4.19 9.62 -2.12
CA GLU A 33 -5.06 10.55 -1.41
C GLU A 33 -5.89 11.41 -2.38
N ASN A 34 -5.29 11.90 -3.46
CA ASN A 34 -6.01 12.63 -4.51
C ASN A 34 -7.09 11.77 -5.19
N LYS A 35 -6.81 10.51 -5.50
CA LYS A 35 -7.80 9.58 -6.04
C LYS A 35 -8.94 9.33 -5.04
N ILE A 36 -8.62 9.12 -3.77
CA ILE A 36 -9.61 8.86 -2.71
C ILE A 36 -10.53 10.05 -2.47
N ARG A 37 -10.04 11.29 -2.63
CA ARG A 37 -10.89 12.50 -2.54
C ARG A 37 -12.07 12.47 -3.52
N THR A 38 -11.95 11.78 -4.65
CA THR A 38 -13.04 11.66 -5.64
C THR A 38 -14.21 10.79 -5.16
N LEU A 39 -14.05 10.03 -4.05
CA LEU A 39 -15.10 9.19 -3.46
C LEU A 39 -16.16 9.98 -2.66
N GLY A 40 -16.03 11.30 -2.58
CA GLY A 40 -17.01 12.17 -1.90
C GLY A 40 -17.21 11.78 -0.43
N ARG A 41 -18.46 11.46 -0.05
CA ARG A 41 -18.81 11.06 1.34
C ARG A 41 -18.04 9.85 1.85
N ARG A 42 -17.53 8.99 0.96
CA ARG A 42 -16.74 7.80 1.31
C ARG A 42 -15.24 8.07 1.46
N ALA A 43 -14.77 9.27 1.14
CA ALA A 43 -13.34 9.59 1.17
C ALA A 43 -12.70 9.36 2.54
N GLN A 44 -13.41 9.67 3.64
CA GLN A 44 -12.91 9.43 5.00
C GLN A 44 -12.69 7.94 5.29
N LEU A 45 -13.62 7.08 4.86
CA LEU A 45 -13.47 5.62 5.00
C LEU A 45 -12.37 5.09 4.09
N GLY A 46 -12.25 5.66 2.88
CA GLY A 46 -11.13 5.37 1.97
C GLY A 46 -9.78 5.71 2.59
N GLN A 47 -9.62 6.87 3.24
CA GLN A 47 -8.37 7.23 3.92
C GLN A 47 -8.00 6.20 5.00
N LYS A 48 -8.97 5.71 5.78
CA LYS A 48 -8.73 4.64 6.76
C LYS A 48 -8.24 3.35 6.10
N LEU A 49 -8.85 2.96 4.97
CA LEU A 49 -8.39 1.80 4.20
C LEU A 49 -6.97 2.00 3.64
N LEU A 50 -6.65 3.20 3.14
CA LEU A 50 -5.32 3.49 2.62
C LEU A 50 -4.25 3.35 3.71
N ILE A 51 -4.49 3.92 4.90
CA ILE A 51 -3.59 3.77 6.05
C ILE A 51 -3.43 2.29 6.40
N LEU A 52 -4.53 1.53 6.41
CA LEU A 52 -4.50 0.09 6.66
C LEU A 52 -3.62 -0.68 5.66
N LEU A 53 -3.70 -0.31 4.37
CA LEU A 53 -2.94 -0.95 3.29
C LEU A 53 -1.44 -0.66 3.36
N PHE A 54 -1.00 0.46 3.93
CA PHE A 54 0.43 0.68 4.17
C PHE A 54 1.00 -0.28 5.23
N SER A 55 0.19 -0.69 6.21
CA SER A 55 0.57 -1.72 7.20
C SER A 55 0.34 -3.15 6.71
N TYR A 56 -0.68 -3.35 5.88
CA TYR A 56 -1.05 -4.65 5.31
C TYR A 56 -1.22 -4.53 3.78
N PRO A 57 -0.11 -4.54 3.01
CA PRO A 57 -0.15 -4.32 1.56
C PRO A 57 -0.95 -5.36 0.80
N ILE A 58 -1.13 -6.56 1.38
CA ILE A 58 -1.97 -7.63 0.87
C ILE A 58 -3.08 -7.89 1.88
N ILE A 59 -4.34 -7.79 1.44
CA ILE A 59 -5.49 -7.93 2.33
C ILE A 59 -6.69 -8.58 1.61
N ASP A 60 -7.55 -9.28 2.36
CA ASP A 60 -8.84 -9.79 1.87
C ASP A 60 -10.02 -8.97 2.42
N THR A 61 -11.19 -9.12 1.80
CA THR A 61 -12.41 -8.40 2.19
C THR A 61 -12.83 -8.62 3.65
N GLY A 62 -12.66 -9.83 4.18
CA GLY A 62 -13.01 -10.15 5.57
C GLY A 62 -12.08 -9.43 6.54
N SER A 63 -10.78 -9.41 6.25
CA SER A 63 -9.80 -8.68 7.05
C SER A 63 -10.06 -7.17 7.05
N VAL A 64 -10.45 -6.57 5.91
CA VAL A 64 -10.85 -5.15 5.86
C VAL A 64 -12.07 -4.89 6.73
N ALA A 65 -13.10 -5.74 6.63
CA ALA A 65 -14.33 -5.61 7.43
C ALA A 65 -14.02 -5.63 8.94
N ALA A 66 -13.21 -6.59 9.38
CA ALA A 66 -12.82 -6.72 10.79
C ALA A 66 -11.95 -5.55 11.26
N LYS A 67 -10.90 -5.19 10.51
CA LYS A 67 -9.93 -4.16 10.91
C LYS A 67 -10.50 -2.74 10.88
N LEU A 68 -11.46 -2.45 9.98
CA LEU A 68 -12.15 -1.16 9.93
C LEU A 68 -13.45 -1.13 10.73
N ASN A 69 -13.84 -2.26 11.35
CA ASN A 69 -15.11 -2.43 12.05
C ASN A 69 -16.33 -2.00 11.21
N ILE A 70 -16.40 -2.52 9.99
CA ILE A 70 -17.49 -2.27 9.03
C ILE A 70 -18.09 -3.58 8.54
N VAL A 71 -19.33 -3.54 8.05
CA VAL A 71 -19.99 -4.71 7.48
C VAL A 71 -19.27 -5.17 6.21
N PHE A 72 -19.25 -6.47 5.96
CA PHE A 72 -18.58 -7.10 4.82
C PHE A 72 -18.94 -6.47 3.46
N ASN A 73 -20.22 -6.14 3.25
CA ASN A 73 -20.68 -5.52 2.00
C ASN A 73 -20.07 -4.12 1.79
N THR A 74 -19.89 -3.35 2.87
CA THR A 74 -19.23 -2.04 2.82
C THR A 74 -17.75 -2.20 2.49
N ALA A 75 -17.06 -3.15 3.13
CA ALA A 75 -15.67 -3.47 2.81
C ALA A 75 -15.49 -3.90 1.35
N LYS A 76 -16.38 -4.78 0.85
CA LYS A 76 -16.38 -5.25 -0.54
C LYS A 76 -16.56 -4.11 -1.52
N SER A 77 -17.55 -3.24 -1.28
CA SER A 77 -17.80 -2.08 -2.13
C SER A 77 -16.62 -1.10 -2.14
N LEU A 78 -15.98 -0.88 -0.99
CA LEU A 78 -14.83 0.02 -0.87
C LEU A 78 -13.60 -0.53 -1.61
N LEU A 79 -13.33 -1.83 -1.49
CA LEU A 79 -12.25 -2.49 -2.24
C LEU A 79 -12.50 -2.41 -3.75
N ASN A 80 -13.74 -2.58 -4.21
CA ASN A 80 -14.09 -2.42 -5.61
C ASN A 80 -13.86 -0.98 -6.11
N GLU A 81 -14.14 0.04 -5.29
CA GLU A 81 -13.82 1.44 -5.62
C GLU A 81 -12.31 1.66 -5.71
N PHE A 82 -11.53 1.09 -4.78
CA PHE A 82 -10.07 1.17 -4.80
C PHE A 82 -9.45 0.47 -6.03
N GLU A 83 -10.04 -0.65 -6.45
CA GLU A 83 -9.67 -1.36 -7.67
C GLU A 83 -9.97 -0.50 -8.92
N LYS A 84 -11.16 0.11 -9.00
CA LYS A 84 -11.53 1.05 -10.08
C LYS A 84 -10.61 2.27 -10.15
N LEU A 85 -10.20 2.80 -9.01
CA LEU A 85 -9.24 3.91 -8.91
C LEU A 85 -7.79 3.48 -9.21
N LYS A 86 -7.55 2.20 -9.50
CA LYS A 86 -6.21 1.62 -9.73
C LYS A 86 -5.27 1.92 -8.56
N ILE A 87 -5.78 1.86 -7.33
CA ILE A 87 -4.97 1.95 -6.10
C ILE A 87 -4.51 0.54 -5.72
N ILE A 88 -5.42 -0.43 -5.81
CA ILE A 88 -5.13 -1.85 -5.55
C ILE A 88 -5.40 -2.70 -6.80
N LYS A 89 -4.80 -3.89 -6.84
CA LYS A 89 -5.06 -4.91 -7.86
C LYS A 89 -5.53 -6.19 -7.20
N VAL A 90 -6.29 -7.01 -7.93
CA VAL A 90 -6.59 -8.37 -7.49
C VAL A 90 -5.29 -9.15 -7.42
N PHE A 91 -5.05 -9.74 -6.26
CA PHE A 91 -3.96 -10.65 -6.01
C PHE A 91 -4.56 -12.02 -5.73
N SER A 92 -4.30 -12.97 -6.61
CA SER A 92 -4.70 -14.36 -6.38
C SER A 92 -3.45 -15.16 -6.05
N PHE A 93 -3.32 -15.57 -4.80
CA PHE A 93 -2.32 -16.54 -4.41
C PHE A 93 -2.92 -17.94 -4.53
N GLN A 94 -2.27 -18.84 -5.27
CA GLN A 94 -2.78 -20.17 -5.62
C GLN A 94 -3.18 -21.05 -4.41
N LYS A 95 -2.72 -20.72 -3.20
CA LYS A 95 -3.00 -21.51 -1.98
C LYS A 95 -4.25 -21.07 -1.20
N THR A 96 -4.92 -19.96 -1.53
CA THR A 96 -6.07 -19.47 -0.75
C THR A 96 -7.33 -19.36 -1.61
N LYS A 97 -8.46 -19.90 -1.11
CA LYS A 97 -9.78 -19.76 -1.77
C LYS A 97 -10.33 -18.32 -1.74
N LYS A 98 -9.77 -17.43 -0.93
CA LYS A 98 -10.25 -16.04 -0.75
C LYS A 98 -9.59 -15.10 -1.76
N LYS A 99 -10.38 -14.24 -2.42
CA LYS A 99 -9.87 -13.14 -3.26
C LYS A 99 -9.10 -12.15 -2.37
N GLN A 100 -7.83 -11.92 -2.68
CA GLN A 100 -6.99 -10.92 -2.01
C GLN A 100 -6.75 -9.74 -2.95
N PHE A 101 -6.31 -8.64 -2.35
CA PHE A 101 -5.97 -7.41 -3.05
C PHE A 101 -4.61 -6.95 -2.59
N ILE A 102 -3.83 -6.38 -3.51
CA ILE A 102 -2.50 -5.87 -3.25
C ILE A 102 -2.37 -4.39 -3.61
N LEU A 103 -1.72 -3.62 -2.75
CA LEU A 103 -1.22 -2.27 -3.02
C LEU A 103 0.03 -2.35 -3.92
N TRP A 104 -0.20 -2.71 -5.19
CA TRP A 104 0.86 -3.16 -6.10
C TRP A 104 1.99 -2.16 -6.29
N ASP A 105 1.67 -0.88 -6.52
CA ASP A 105 2.72 0.10 -6.83
C ASP A 105 3.60 0.36 -5.61
N TYR A 106 3.02 0.34 -4.40
CA TYR A 106 3.77 0.41 -3.15
C TYR A 106 4.68 -0.80 -2.98
N PHE A 107 4.15 -2.02 -3.20
CA PHE A 107 4.96 -3.24 -3.12
C PHE A 107 6.13 -3.21 -4.11
N ASN A 108 5.92 -2.65 -5.30
CA ASN A 108 6.93 -2.57 -6.34
C ASN A 108 8.08 -1.58 -6.01
N LEU A 109 7.87 -0.63 -5.09
CA LEU A 109 8.94 0.28 -4.63
C LEU A 109 10.07 -0.45 -3.88
N TYR A 110 9.80 -1.65 -3.37
CA TYR A 110 10.78 -2.49 -2.65
C TYR A 110 11.38 -3.60 -3.51
N LYS A 111 10.86 -3.81 -4.72
CA LYS A 111 11.46 -4.73 -5.70
C LYS A 111 12.64 -4.00 -6.36
N THR A 112 13.81 -4.08 -5.74
CA THR A 112 15.09 -3.61 -6.30
C THR A 112 16.21 -4.52 -5.81
#